data_AF-A0A842V120-F1
#
_entry.id   AF-A0A842V120-F1
#
_cell.length_a   1.000
_cell.length_b   1.000
_cell.length_c   1.000
_cell.angle_alpha   90.00
_cell.angle_beta   90.00
_cell.angle_gamma   90.00
#
_symmetry.space_group_name_H-M   'P 1'
#
loop_
_entity.id
_entity.type
_entity.pdbx_description
1 polymer ?
#
loop_
_entity_poly.entity_id
_entity_poly.type
_entity_poly.pdbx_seq_one_letter_code
_entity_poly.pdbx_strand_id
1 'polypeptide(L)'
;MNYDEMAKIIRGLGLGAEKVVYKDDRVALKIFRPKKLGGSLKNKEYDVMNNFQIILEKQGQDSFLPNHLRALLNLDLMMKTNPEDFEKFYQIIEKIYEGADPDNFKEQLSKLSFRFIYDSPYIILCYIQLFMLEQDLNYTTGKVQPPRAYLMGYIRFLRTGEQNIDKILWSATRHPPRVKFWRDWEE
;
A
#
# COMPACT_ATOMS: atom_id res chain seq x y z
N MET A 1 -6.28 10.63 7.78
CA MET A 1 -4.91 10.93 8.24
C MET A 1 -4.00 11.05 7.05
N ASN A 2 -3.37 12.20 6.87
CA ASN A 2 -2.44 12.41 5.76
C ASN A 2 -1.12 11.65 5.94
N TYR A 3 -0.31 11.66 4.90
CA TYR A 3 0.94 10.88 4.83
C TYR A 3 1.89 11.21 5.99
N ASP A 4 2.11 12.49 6.28
CA ASP A 4 3.04 12.94 7.32
C ASP A 4 2.54 12.67 8.74
N GLU A 5 1.24 12.82 8.98
CA GLU A 5 0.60 12.45 10.25
C GLU A 5 0.76 10.96 10.53
N MET A 6 0.49 10.12 9.52
CA MET A 6 0.66 8.67 9.65
C MET A 6 2.13 8.30 9.87
N ALA A 7 3.07 8.95 9.18
CA ALA A 7 4.50 8.76 9.40
C ALA A 7 4.91 9.09 10.86
N LYS A 8 4.39 10.19 11.43
CA LYS A 8 4.63 10.55 12.84
C LYS A 8 4.07 9.50 13.80
N ILE A 9 2.86 9.00 13.54
CA ILE A 9 2.23 7.94 14.35
C ILE A 9 3.09 6.67 14.32
N ILE A 10 3.55 6.24 13.13
CA ILE A 10 4.38 5.05 12.98
C ILE A 10 5.69 5.22 13.77
N ARG A 11 6.41 6.34 13.59
CA ARG A 11 7.66 6.61 14.32
C ARG A 11 7.47 6.66 15.85
N GLY A 12 6.32 7.15 16.31
CA GLY A 12 5.97 7.20 17.73
C GLY A 12 5.45 5.87 18.32
N LEU A 13 5.19 4.86 17.49
CA LEU A 13 4.65 3.58 17.94
C LEU A 13 5.70 2.81 18.74
N GLY A 14 5.40 2.45 20.00
CA GLY A 14 6.31 1.69 20.86
C GLY A 14 6.42 0.20 20.48
N LEU A 15 7.47 -0.49 20.95
CA LEU A 15 7.64 -1.93 20.71
C LEU A 15 6.51 -2.75 21.35
N GLY A 16 5.85 -3.57 20.55
CA GLY A 16 4.68 -4.36 20.96
C GLY A 16 3.39 -3.55 21.08
N ALA A 17 3.39 -2.27 20.68
CA ALA A 17 2.19 -1.46 20.64
C ALA A 17 1.45 -1.63 19.31
N GLU A 18 0.13 -1.48 19.37
CA GLU A 18 -0.75 -1.42 18.22
C GLU A 18 -1.47 -0.07 18.17
N LYS A 19 -1.86 0.34 16.96
CA LYS A 19 -2.71 1.50 16.73
C LYS A 19 -3.73 1.17 15.66
N VAL A 20 -5.00 1.42 15.97
CA VAL A 20 -6.08 1.37 14.99
C VAL A 20 -5.95 2.57 14.06
N VAL A 21 -5.80 2.30 12.77
CA VAL A 21 -5.77 3.30 11.69
C VAL A 21 -7.19 3.59 11.21
N TYR A 22 -7.99 2.54 11.06
CA TYR A 22 -9.39 2.64 10.67
C TYR A 22 -10.17 1.50 11.30
N LYS A 23 -11.45 1.76 11.62
CA LYS A 23 -12.38 0.75 12.09
C LYS A 23 -13.81 1.14 11.75
N ASP A 24 -14.58 0.17 11.27
CA ASP A 24 -16.03 0.18 11.20
C ASP A 24 -16.60 -1.11 11.83
N ASP A 25 -17.90 -1.36 11.64
CA ASP A 25 -18.59 -2.54 12.20
C ASP A 25 -18.11 -3.88 11.62
N ARG A 26 -17.45 -3.86 10.46
CA ARG A 26 -17.07 -5.05 9.69
C ARG A 26 -15.57 -5.24 9.54
N VAL A 27 -14.78 -4.16 9.59
CA VAL A 27 -13.35 -4.16 9.28
C VAL A 27 -12.60 -3.29 10.28
N ALA A 28 -11.44 -3.77 10.73
CA ALA A 28 -10.45 -2.95 11.40
C ALA A 28 -9.09 -3.06 10.69
N LEU A 29 -8.48 -1.92 10.41
CA LEU A 29 -7.11 -1.80 9.91
C LEU A 29 -6.24 -1.26 11.04
N LYS A 30 -5.19 -2.00 11.38
CA LYS A 30 -4.28 -1.67 12.47
C LYS A 30 -2.84 -1.68 11.97
N ILE A 31 -2.00 -0.92 12.66
CA ILE A 31 -0.55 -1.06 12.59
C ILE A 31 -0.04 -1.61 13.93
N PHE A 32 0.96 -2.48 13.87
CA PHE A 32 1.56 -3.11 15.03
C PHE A 32 3.08 -3.12 14.91
N ARG A 33 3.79 -2.76 15.97
CA ARG A 33 5.25 -2.86 16.00
C ARG A 33 5.66 -4.15 16.71
N PRO A 34 6.26 -5.13 16.03
CA PRO A 34 6.65 -6.38 16.68
C PRO A 34 7.79 -6.19 17.68
N LYS A 35 7.74 -6.89 18.83
CA LYS A 35 8.82 -6.90 19.83
C LYS A 35 10.06 -7.68 19.37
N LYS A 36 9.87 -8.66 18.47
CA LYS A 36 10.93 -9.52 17.94
C LYS A 36 10.97 -9.35 16.43
N LEU A 37 12.15 -9.07 15.88
CA LEU A 37 12.35 -9.10 14.43
C LEU A 37 12.17 -10.52 13.90
N GLY A 38 11.52 -10.65 12.74
CA GLY A 38 11.49 -11.90 11.98
C GLY A 38 12.90 -12.36 11.65
N GLY A 39 13.11 -13.68 11.56
CA GLY A 39 14.45 -14.27 11.38
C GLY A 39 15.24 -13.72 10.18
N SER A 40 14.56 -13.36 9.09
CA SER A 40 15.15 -12.78 7.87
C SER A 40 15.61 -11.32 8.02
N LEU A 41 15.15 -10.61 9.06
CA LEU A 41 15.48 -9.21 9.32
C LEU A 41 16.60 -9.06 10.36
N LYS A 42 17.02 -10.15 11.02
CA LYS A 42 18.06 -10.13 12.05
C LYS A 42 19.47 -9.81 11.51
N ASN A 43 19.69 -10.00 10.21
CA ASN A 43 21.02 -9.95 9.58
C ASN A 43 21.23 -8.73 8.66
N LYS A 44 20.31 -7.75 8.68
CA LYS A 44 20.42 -6.52 7.87
C LYS A 44 20.51 -5.31 8.81
N GLU A 45 21.12 -4.22 8.34
CA GLU A 45 21.07 -2.89 8.97
C GLU A 45 19.61 -2.39 8.96
N TYR A 46 18.79 -2.97 9.82
CA TYR A 46 17.34 -2.81 9.81
C TYR A 46 16.94 -2.12 11.11
N ASP A 47 16.40 -0.91 10.97
CA ASP A 47 15.96 -0.14 12.12
C ASP A 47 14.62 -0.68 12.63
N VAL A 48 14.66 -1.35 13.78
CA VAL A 48 13.47 -1.88 14.48
C VAL A 48 12.45 -0.78 14.76
N MET A 49 12.90 0.47 14.90
CA MET A 49 12.07 1.65 15.14
C MET A 49 11.39 2.20 13.86
N ASN A 50 11.69 1.64 12.68
CA ASN A 50 10.97 1.93 11.44
C ASN A 50 10.08 0.77 10.96
N ASN A 51 10.18 -0.39 11.59
CA ASN A 51 9.37 -1.57 11.26
C ASN A 51 7.96 -1.52 11.87
N PHE A 52 6.96 -1.80 11.06
CA PHE A 52 5.60 -2.05 11.51
C PHE A 52 4.92 -3.07 10.60
N GLN A 53 3.95 -3.78 11.14
CA GLN A 53 3.09 -4.71 10.42
C GLN A 53 1.72 -4.07 10.24
N ILE A 54 1.13 -4.28 9.07
CA ILE A 54 -0.25 -3.91 8.80
C ILE A 54 -1.11 -5.13 9.08
N ILE A 55 -2.14 -4.98 9.91
CA ILE A 55 -3.07 -6.04 10.29
C ILE A 55 -4.45 -5.65 9.79
N LEU A 56 -5.09 -6.55 9.04
CA LEU A 56 -6.48 -6.42 8.64
C LEU A 56 -7.33 -7.46 9.36
N GLU A 57 -8.34 -6.99 10.08
CA GLU A 57 -9.35 -7.80 10.75
C GLU A 57 -10.67 -7.61 10.03
N LYS A 58 -11.35 -8.72 9.72
CA LYS A 58 -12.68 -8.71 9.12
C LYS A 58 -13.63 -9.54 9.96
N GLN A 59 -14.88 -9.07 10.06
CA GLN A 59 -15.91 -9.77 10.80
C GLN A 59 -16.07 -11.21 10.31
N GLY A 60 -15.96 -12.18 11.24
CA GLY A 60 -16.09 -13.60 10.95
C GLY A 60 -14.91 -14.23 10.22
N GLN A 61 -13.74 -13.56 10.17
CA GLN A 61 -12.52 -14.08 9.56
C GLN A 61 -11.33 -13.91 10.51
N ASP A 62 -10.33 -14.77 10.36
CA ASP A 62 -9.06 -14.61 11.04
C ASP A 62 -8.36 -13.33 10.58
N SER A 63 -7.69 -12.65 11.51
CA SER A 63 -6.83 -11.52 11.20
C SER A 63 -5.70 -11.96 10.27
N PHE A 64 -5.34 -11.14 9.29
CA PHE A 64 -4.22 -11.43 8.40
C PHE A 64 -3.37 -10.20 8.12
N LEU A 65 -2.18 -10.43 7.58
CA LEU A 65 -1.20 -9.39 7.23
C LEU A 65 -1.26 -9.17 5.70
N PRO A 66 -1.97 -8.14 5.19
CA PRO A 66 -1.90 -7.81 3.78
C PRO A 66 -0.45 -7.47 3.40
N ASN A 67 -0.10 -7.75 2.14
CA ASN A 67 1.20 -7.40 1.58
C ASN A 67 1.03 -6.62 0.26
N HIS A 68 2.13 -6.09 -0.27
CA HIS A 68 2.16 -5.37 -1.54
C HIS A 68 1.52 -6.16 -2.71
N LEU A 69 1.66 -7.49 -2.75
CA LEU A 69 1.08 -8.33 -3.80
C LEU A 69 -0.45 -8.41 -3.71
N ARG A 70 -1.01 -8.43 -2.48
CA ARG A 70 -2.46 -8.37 -2.25
C ARG A 70 -3.06 -7.08 -2.81
N ALA A 71 -2.36 -5.96 -2.63
CA ALA A 71 -2.75 -4.68 -3.20
C ALA A 71 -2.80 -4.75 -4.74
N LEU A 72 -1.71 -5.20 -5.37
CA LEU A 72 -1.64 -5.34 -6.83
C LEU A 72 -2.71 -6.28 -7.39
N LEU A 73 -2.96 -7.42 -6.73
CA LEU A 73 -4.03 -8.35 -7.12
C LEU A 73 -5.41 -7.71 -7.05
N ASN A 74 -5.69 -6.92 -6.00
CA ASN A 74 -6.97 -6.24 -5.91
C ASN A 74 -7.11 -5.17 -7.00
N LEU A 75 -6.05 -4.42 -7.29
CA LEU A 75 -6.05 -3.40 -8.35
C LEU A 75 -6.31 -4.03 -9.73
N ASP A 76 -5.70 -5.18 -10.03
CA ASP A 76 -5.94 -5.94 -11.26
C ASP A 76 -7.42 -6.38 -11.38
N LEU A 77 -8.02 -6.86 -10.28
CA LEU A 77 -9.44 -7.22 -10.25
C LEU A 77 -10.35 -6.01 -10.47
N MET A 78 -10.05 -4.87 -9.84
CA MET A 78 -10.79 -3.62 -10.02
C MET A 78 -10.73 -3.16 -11.47
N MET A 79 -9.53 -3.14 -12.07
CA MET A 79 -9.29 -2.77 -13.46
C MET A 79 -10.06 -3.66 -14.43
N LYS A 80 -10.03 -4.98 -14.24
CA LYS A 80 -10.77 -5.94 -15.09
C LYS A 80 -12.28 -5.83 -14.97
N THR A 81 -12.76 -5.41 -13.80
CA THR A 81 -14.18 -5.40 -13.49
C THR A 81 -14.86 -4.11 -13.95
N ASN A 82 -14.21 -2.97 -13.74
CA ASN A 82 -14.72 -1.66 -14.12
C ASN A 82 -13.54 -0.71 -14.41
N PRO A 83 -13.03 -0.68 -15.66
CA PRO A 83 -11.89 0.14 -16.04
C PRO A 83 -12.11 1.64 -15.80
N GLU A 84 -13.34 2.13 -15.98
CA GLU A 84 -13.66 3.56 -15.83
C GLU A 84 -13.56 4.01 -14.37
N ASP A 85 -14.14 3.25 -13.44
CA ASP A 85 -14.03 3.55 -12.02
C ASP A 85 -12.62 3.24 -11.48
N PHE A 86 -11.92 2.26 -12.06
CA PHE A 86 -10.53 2.01 -11.74
C PHE A 86 -9.65 3.22 -12.10
N GLU A 87 -9.88 3.88 -13.23
CA GLU A 87 -9.12 5.08 -13.62
C GLU A 87 -9.32 6.21 -12.60
N LYS A 88 -10.56 6.41 -12.12
CA LYS A 88 -10.85 7.37 -11.03
C LYS A 88 -10.14 6.97 -9.73
N PHE A 89 -10.16 5.68 -9.39
CA PHE A 89 -9.46 5.17 -8.21
C PHE A 89 -7.95 5.38 -8.31
N TYR A 90 -7.37 5.12 -9.49
CA TYR A 90 -5.96 5.31 -9.77
C TYR A 90 -5.54 6.78 -9.62
N GLN A 91 -6.34 7.74 -10.11
CA GLN A 91 -6.08 9.16 -9.90
C GLN A 91 -6.06 9.54 -8.41
N ILE A 92 -6.87 8.87 -7.58
CA ILE A 92 -6.83 9.05 -6.13
C ILE A 92 -5.52 8.47 -5.57
N ILE A 93 -5.06 7.30 -6.04
CA ILE A 93 -3.76 6.73 -5.62
C ILE A 93 -2.60 7.68 -5.94
N GLU A 94 -2.57 8.31 -7.13
CA GLU A 94 -1.55 9.32 -7.46
C GLU A 94 -1.57 10.49 -6.45
N LYS A 95 -2.76 10.98 -6.07
CA LYS A 95 -2.87 12.03 -5.03
C LYS A 95 -2.37 11.56 -3.67
N ILE A 96 -2.62 10.30 -3.29
CA ILE A 96 -2.08 9.73 -2.04
C ILE A 96 -0.55 9.61 -2.11
N TYR A 97 -0.01 9.23 -3.27
CA TYR A 97 1.43 9.21 -3.51
C TYR A 97 2.08 10.60 -3.35
N GLU A 98 1.36 11.66 -3.73
CA GLU A 98 1.75 13.06 -3.51
C GLU A 98 1.55 13.55 -2.06
N GLY A 99 0.94 12.74 -1.19
CA GLY A 99 0.78 13.03 0.23
C GLY A 99 -0.63 13.40 0.69
N ALA A 100 -1.64 13.33 -0.18
CA ALA A 100 -3.02 13.62 0.18
C ALA A 100 -3.56 12.64 1.26
N ASP A 101 -4.59 13.09 1.99
CA ASP A 101 -5.27 12.28 3.00
C ASP A 101 -6.31 11.33 2.36
N PRO A 102 -6.24 9.99 2.61
CA PRO A 102 -7.28 9.04 2.19
C PRO A 102 -8.69 9.42 2.63
N ASP A 103 -8.84 10.07 3.79
CA ASP A 103 -10.13 10.47 4.34
C ASP A 103 -10.85 11.50 3.46
N ASN A 104 -10.10 12.33 2.72
CA ASN A 104 -10.66 13.33 1.79
C ASN A 104 -11.41 12.70 0.62
N PHE A 105 -11.17 11.40 0.35
CA PHE A 105 -11.73 10.71 -0.81
C PHE A 105 -12.88 9.75 -0.45
N LYS A 106 -13.26 9.62 0.83
CA LYS A 106 -14.30 8.66 1.28
C LYS A 106 -15.59 8.73 0.45
N GLU A 107 -16.09 9.95 0.22
CA GLU A 107 -17.32 10.14 -0.56
C GLU A 107 -17.13 9.72 -2.02
N GLN A 108 -16.01 10.08 -2.65
CA GLN A 108 -15.71 9.69 -4.03
C GLN A 108 -15.58 8.17 -4.15
N LEU A 109 -14.90 7.53 -3.20
CA LEU A 109 -14.69 6.09 -3.15
C LEU A 109 -16.00 5.31 -2.96
N SER A 110 -16.96 5.85 -2.20
CA SER A 110 -18.27 5.23 -2.02
C SER A 110 -19.12 5.16 -3.29
N LYS A 111 -18.81 6.01 -4.29
CA LYS A 111 -19.49 6.04 -5.59
C LYS A 111 -18.88 5.08 -6.61
N LEU A 112 -17.70 4.52 -6.34
CA LEU A 112 -17.03 3.57 -7.23
C LEU A 112 -17.64 2.18 -7.07
N SER A 113 -17.89 1.51 -8.20
CA SER A 113 -18.50 0.18 -8.21
C SER A 113 -17.57 -0.86 -8.81
N PHE A 114 -17.17 -1.83 -7.99
CA PHE A 114 -16.37 -2.98 -8.40
C PHE A 114 -17.05 -4.28 -7.96
N ARG A 115 -17.39 -5.13 -8.93
CA ARG A 115 -17.99 -6.47 -8.73
C ARG A 115 -17.07 -7.46 -8.01
N PHE A 116 -15.77 -7.46 -8.32
CA PHE A 116 -14.81 -8.39 -7.74
C PHE A 116 -13.68 -7.62 -7.07
N ILE A 117 -13.65 -7.67 -5.74
CA ILE A 117 -12.63 -7.06 -4.90
C ILE A 117 -12.40 -7.95 -3.68
N TYR A 118 -11.17 -7.93 -3.17
CA TYR A 118 -10.86 -8.54 -1.89
C TYR A 118 -11.21 -7.63 -0.72
N ASP A 119 -10.95 -6.33 -0.89
CA ASP A 119 -11.10 -5.29 0.13
C ASP A 119 -11.84 -4.09 -0.47
N SER A 120 -12.48 -3.25 0.35
CA SER A 120 -13.16 -2.06 -0.16
C SER A 120 -12.15 -1.03 -0.71
N PRO A 121 -12.54 -0.16 -1.68
CA PRO A 121 -11.63 0.85 -2.24
C PRO A 121 -10.92 1.69 -1.19
N TYR A 122 -11.63 2.08 -0.13
CA TYR A 122 -11.06 2.85 0.97
C TYR A 122 -10.01 2.06 1.78
N ILE A 123 -10.29 0.80 2.13
CA ILE A 123 -9.32 -0.05 2.85
C ILE A 123 -8.05 -0.25 2.03
N ILE A 124 -8.20 -0.50 0.73
CA ILE A 124 -7.07 -0.64 -0.20
C ILE A 124 -6.24 0.62 -0.23
N LEU A 125 -6.90 1.78 -0.35
CA LEU A 125 -6.22 3.06 -0.37
C LEU A 125 -5.41 3.30 0.91
N CYS A 126 -6.00 2.99 2.08
CA CYS A 126 -5.31 3.11 3.36
C CYS A 126 -4.08 2.22 3.45
N TYR A 127 -4.16 0.93 3.07
CA TYR A 127 -2.96 0.10 3.15
C TYR A 127 -1.94 0.39 2.03
N ILE A 128 -2.35 0.94 0.88
CA ILE A 128 -1.40 1.46 -0.13
C ILE A 128 -0.58 2.60 0.46
N GLN A 129 -1.22 3.56 1.15
CA GLN A 129 -0.52 4.64 1.86
C GLN A 129 0.46 4.06 2.90
N LEU A 130 0.03 3.07 3.67
CA LEU A 130 0.88 2.42 4.67
C LEU A 130 2.07 1.66 4.03
N PHE A 131 1.88 1.00 2.89
CA PHE A 131 2.98 0.36 2.16
C PHE A 131 3.97 1.38 1.59
N MET A 132 3.48 2.52 1.08
CA MET A 132 4.35 3.62 0.66
C MET A 132 5.17 4.17 1.85
N LEU A 133 4.57 4.28 3.03
CA LEU A 133 5.25 4.67 4.26
C LEU A 133 6.27 3.63 4.72
N GLU A 134 5.90 2.34 4.67
CA GLU A 134 6.84 1.25 4.91
C GLU A 134 8.05 1.39 4.01
N GLN A 135 7.83 1.75 2.73
CA GLN A 135 8.91 1.89 1.78
C GLN A 135 9.84 3.07 2.08
N ASP A 136 9.28 4.25 2.33
CA ASP A 136 10.07 5.45 2.63
C ASP A 136 10.82 5.36 3.96
N LEU A 137 10.28 4.64 4.94
CA LEU A 137 10.92 4.47 6.24
C LEU A 137 12.02 3.39 6.24
N ASN A 138 11.90 2.35 5.40
CA ASN A 138 12.78 1.18 5.49
C ASN A 138 13.75 1.01 4.31
N TYR A 139 13.49 1.56 3.12
CA TYR A 139 14.34 1.34 1.93
C TYR A 139 15.13 2.61 1.54
N THR A 140 16.08 3.01 2.39
CA THR A 140 16.85 4.25 2.20
C THR A 140 17.96 4.18 1.13
N THR A 141 18.38 2.99 0.70
CA THR A 141 19.55 2.79 -0.18
C THR A 141 19.22 2.24 -1.58
N GLY A 142 17.94 2.30 -1.99
CA GLY A 142 17.47 1.79 -3.28
C GLY A 142 17.77 2.71 -4.48
N LYS A 143 17.79 2.12 -5.69
CA LYS A 143 17.89 2.85 -6.96
C LYS A 143 16.65 3.69 -7.29
N VAL A 144 15.50 3.34 -6.70
CA VAL A 144 14.23 4.01 -6.90
C VAL A 144 14.10 5.09 -5.82
N GLN A 145 13.97 6.34 -6.26
CA GLN A 145 13.88 7.51 -5.40
C GLN A 145 12.71 8.38 -5.87
N PRO A 146 11.75 8.73 -4.99
CA PRO A 146 11.64 8.30 -3.59
C PRO A 146 11.35 6.79 -3.46
N PRO A 147 11.64 6.12 -2.32
CA PRO A 147 11.45 4.68 -2.16
C PRO A 147 10.01 4.21 -2.42
N ARG A 148 9.00 5.00 -2.01
CA ARG A 148 7.58 4.76 -2.31
C ARG A 148 7.25 4.65 -3.81
N ALA A 149 8.10 5.20 -4.68
CA ALA A 149 7.94 5.08 -6.12
C ALA A 149 8.14 3.62 -6.59
N TYR A 150 8.65 2.73 -5.75
CA TYR A 150 8.74 1.31 -6.07
C TYR A 150 7.35 0.67 -6.17
N LEU A 151 6.48 0.81 -5.16
CA LEU A 151 5.11 0.33 -5.25
C LEU A 151 4.36 1.09 -6.35
N MET A 152 4.52 2.42 -6.39
CA MET A 152 3.82 3.24 -7.37
C MET A 152 4.17 2.87 -8.82
N GLY A 153 5.43 2.55 -9.10
CA GLY A 153 5.86 2.11 -10.42
C GLY A 153 5.22 0.79 -10.85
N TYR A 154 4.94 -0.12 -9.92
CA TYR A 154 4.17 -1.33 -10.24
C TYR A 154 2.68 -1.05 -10.42
N ILE A 155 2.10 -0.11 -9.69
CA ILE A 155 0.71 0.34 -9.89
C ILE A 155 0.57 0.99 -11.28
N ARG A 156 1.49 1.88 -11.65
CA ARG A 156 1.58 2.51 -12.98
C ARG A 156 1.78 1.47 -14.08
N PHE A 157 2.61 0.46 -13.87
CA PHE A 157 2.77 -0.64 -14.83
C PHE A 157 1.51 -1.49 -14.98
N LEU A 158 0.84 -1.80 -13.87
CA LEU A 158 -0.41 -2.56 -13.88
C LEU A 158 -1.49 -1.82 -14.68
N ARG A 159 -1.61 -0.50 -14.49
CA ARG A 159 -2.56 0.34 -15.21
C ARG A 159 -2.41 0.29 -16.73
N THR A 160 -1.22 0.04 -17.28
CA THR A 160 -1.08 -0.03 -18.75
C THR A 160 -1.80 -1.21 -19.38
N GLY A 161 -2.13 -2.24 -18.59
CA GLY A 161 -2.77 -3.46 -19.10
C GLY A 161 -1.88 -4.28 -20.05
N GLU A 162 -0.60 -3.91 -20.24
CA GLU A 162 0.30 -4.53 -21.22
C GLU A 162 0.82 -5.91 -20.79
N GLN A 163 0.67 -6.30 -19.52
CA GLN A 163 1.16 -7.56 -18.98
C GLN A 163 0.13 -8.26 -18.09
N ASN A 164 0.22 -9.60 -18.07
CA ASN A 164 -0.53 -10.42 -17.14
C ASN A 164 -0.05 -10.17 -15.70
N ILE A 165 -1.01 -10.10 -14.76
CA ILE A 165 -0.78 -9.96 -13.33
C ILE A 165 0.28 -10.93 -12.79
N ASP A 166 0.33 -12.18 -13.24
CA ASP A 166 1.33 -13.16 -12.79
C ASP A 166 2.77 -12.70 -13.05
N LYS A 167 3.01 -12.09 -14.21
CA LYS A 167 4.33 -11.54 -14.58
C LYS A 167 4.66 -10.29 -13.78
N ILE A 168 3.65 -9.45 -13.51
CA ILE A 168 3.81 -8.25 -12.69
C ILE A 168 4.19 -8.65 -11.25
N LEU A 169 3.45 -9.58 -10.64
CA LEU A 169 3.72 -10.08 -9.30
C LEU A 169 5.10 -10.74 -9.22
N TRP A 170 5.43 -11.61 -10.19
CA TRP A 170 6.76 -12.23 -10.26
C TRP A 170 7.87 -11.19 -10.32
N SER A 171 7.71 -10.15 -11.15
CA SER A 171 8.67 -9.05 -11.26
C SER A 171 8.78 -8.28 -9.94
N ALA A 172 7.66 -7.92 -9.31
CA ALA A 172 7.62 -7.14 -8.07
C ALA A 172 8.33 -7.81 -6.89
N THR A 173 8.47 -9.14 -6.91
CA THR A 173 9.22 -9.87 -5.87
C THR A 173 10.73 -9.89 -6.09
N ARG A 174 11.23 -9.52 -7.28
CA ARG A 174 12.64 -9.74 -7.68
C ARG A 174 13.36 -8.52 -8.24
N HIS A 175 12.63 -7.61 -8.86
CA HIS A 175 13.19 -6.53 -9.65
C HIS A 175 12.55 -5.20 -9.28
N PRO A 176 13.25 -4.07 -9.45
CA PRO A 176 12.58 -2.77 -9.43
C PRO A 176 11.64 -2.62 -10.63
N PRO A 177 10.62 -1.75 -10.53
CA PRO A 177 9.80 -1.40 -11.68
C PRO A 177 10.66 -0.78 -12.80
N ARG A 178 10.18 -0.83 -14.04
CA ARG A 178 10.88 -0.22 -15.18
C ARG A 178 10.98 1.29 -14.99
N VAL A 179 12.12 1.89 -15.36
CA VAL A 179 12.41 3.33 -15.15
C VAL A 179 11.26 4.24 -15.56
N LYS A 180 10.65 4.00 -16.73
CA LYS A 180 9.53 4.78 -17.26
C LYS A 180 8.28 4.86 -16.36
N PHE A 181 8.18 4.02 -15.34
CA PHE A 181 7.03 3.95 -14.45
C PHE A 181 7.26 4.56 -13.07
N TRP A 182 8.51 4.81 -12.66
CA TRP A 182 8.80 5.35 -11.32
C TRP A 182 9.64 6.61 -11.32
N ARG A 183 10.33 6.91 -12.43
CA ARG A 183 10.94 8.21 -12.65
C ARG A 183 9.87 9.09 -13.28
N ASP A 184 9.45 10.13 -12.58
CA ASP A 184 8.65 11.18 -13.18
C ASP A 184 9.49 11.77 -14.32
N TRP A 185 8.89 11.91 -15.50
CA TRP A 185 9.60 12.43 -16.67
C TRP A 185 9.97 13.88 -16.38
N GLU A 186 11.26 14.16 -16.18
CA GLU A 186 11.78 15.50 -16.49
C GLU A 186 11.71 15.62 -18.01
N GLU A 187 10.70 16.32 -18.51
CA GLU A 187 10.74 16.94 -19.84
C GLU A 187 11.71 18.12 -19.85
#